data_AF-A0A0D3K834-F1
#
_entry.id   AF-A0A0D3K834-F1
#
_cell.length_a   1.000
_cell.length_b   1.000
_cell.length_c   1.000
_cell.angle_alpha   90.00
_cell.angle_beta   90.00
_cell.angle_gamma   90.00
#
_symmetry.space_group_name_H-M   'P 1'
#
loop_
_entity.id
_entity.type
_entity.pdbx_description
1 polymer ?
#
loop_
_entity_poly.entity_id
_entity_poly.type
_entity_poly.pdbx_seq_one_letter_code
_entity_poly.pdbx_strand_id
1 'polypeptide(L)'
;MGQANAARDELYDLRECKMSGTDAGGFDLSGALMEKGDFSGTNFKESQLSKAYAPGAKFDGADFSNGVVDRAYFNGASFKGAVFSNAVLSGTTFENADLSDTDWTDAYIGMFDQKKLCKNPTLQGENAKTGAPTRESAGCGPSA
;
A
#
# COMPACT_ATOMS: atom_id res chain seq x y z
N MET A 1 -19.61 -17.61 -18.45
CA MET A 1 -18.54 -17.66 -17.44
C MET A 1 -17.21 -17.69 -18.18
N GLY A 2 -16.61 -16.54 -18.42
CA GLY A 2 -15.26 -16.44 -18.97
C GLY A 2 -14.35 -15.92 -17.88
N GLN A 3 -13.69 -16.82 -17.14
CA GLN A 3 -12.55 -16.42 -16.32
C GLN A 3 -11.34 -16.32 -17.26
N ALA A 4 -11.21 -15.15 -17.90
CA ALA A 4 -9.97 -14.79 -18.53
C ALA A 4 -9.07 -14.20 -17.44
N ASN A 5 -8.13 -15.00 -16.96
CA ASN A 5 -6.89 -14.50 -16.37
C ASN A 5 -6.29 -13.51 -17.37
N ALA A 6 -6.45 -12.21 -17.13
CA ALA A 6 -5.73 -11.18 -17.86
C ALA A 6 -4.27 -11.18 -17.39
N ALA A 7 -3.53 -12.25 -17.69
CA ALA A 7 -2.09 -12.19 -17.64
C ALA A 7 -1.68 -11.23 -18.77
N ARG A 8 -1.28 -10.02 -18.40
CA ARG A 8 -0.73 -9.06 -19.36
C ARG A 8 0.61 -9.56 -19.84
N ASP A 9 0.85 -9.47 -21.14
CA ASP A 9 2.12 -9.89 -21.76
C ASP A 9 3.29 -8.97 -21.34
N GLU A 10 3.00 -7.74 -20.94
CA GLU A 10 3.99 -6.77 -20.44
C GLU A 10 3.54 -6.15 -19.12
N LEU A 11 4.48 -6.08 -18.16
CA LEU A 11 4.30 -5.38 -16.90
C LEU A 11 4.40 -3.88 -17.13
N TYR A 12 3.68 -3.07 -16.34
CA TYR A 12 3.94 -1.64 -16.33
C TYR A 12 5.30 -1.35 -15.70
N ASP A 13 6.21 -0.82 -16.51
CA ASP A 13 7.46 -0.27 -16.02
C ASP A 13 7.27 1.21 -15.68
N LEU A 14 7.09 1.48 -14.40
CA LEU A 14 6.89 2.79 -13.79
C LEU A 14 8.09 3.18 -12.90
N ARG A 15 9.24 2.53 -13.08
CA ARG A 15 10.45 2.84 -12.32
C ARG A 15 10.83 4.30 -12.53
N GLU A 16 11.19 4.97 -11.44
CA GLU A 16 11.65 6.38 -11.43
C GLU A 16 10.65 7.39 -12.03
N CYS A 17 9.41 6.97 -12.33
CA CYS A 17 8.37 7.85 -12.86
C CYS A 17 7.89 8.84 -11.80
N LYS A 18 7.49 10.04 -12.24
CA LYS A 18 6.85 11.05 -11.40
C LYS A 18 5.36 11.10 -11.72
N MET A 19 4.57 10.50 -10.86
CA MET A 19 3.12 10.35 -11.00
C MET A 19 2.37 10.94 -9.80
N SER A 20 2.99 11.86 -9.06
CA SER A 20 2.37 12.46 -7.89
C SER A 20 1.06 13.18 -8.22
N GLY A 21 0.04 12.95 -7.39
CA GLY A 21 -1.30 13.50 -7.55
C GLY A 21 -2.11 12.96 -8.74
N THR A 22 -1.65 11.90 -9.40
CA THR A 22 -2.40 11.31 -10.54
C THR A 22 -3.56 10.44 -10.07
N ASP A 23 -4.43 10.07 -11.01
CA ASP A 23 -5.51 9.11 -10.79
C ASP A 23 -5.20 7.77 -11.47
N ALA A 24 -5.05 6.73 -10.65
CA ALA A 24 -4.88 5.34 -11.05
C ALA A 24 -5.95 4.44 -10.41
N GLY A 25 -7.10 5.01 -10.02
CA GLY A 25 -8.19 4.28 -9.40
C GLY A 25 -8.78 3.21 -10.31
N GLY A 26 -9.04 2.02 -9.78
CA GLY A 26 -9.61 0.87 -10.51
C GLY A 26 -8.66 0.20 -11.51
N PHE A 27 -7.43 0.68 -11.66
CA PHE A 27 -6.47 0.05 -12.57
C PHE A 27 -5.97 -1.28 -11.99
N ASP A 28 -5.80 -2.26 -12.88
CA ASP A 28 -4.94 -3.40 -12.59
C ASP A 28 -3.48 -2.98 -12.82
N LEU A 29 -2.69 -2.94 -11.75
CA LEU A 29 -1.25 -2.66 -11.72
C LEU A 29 -0.49 -3.89 -11.18
N SER A 30 -1.08 -5.09 -11.29
CA SER A 30 -0.45 -6.30 -10.80
C SER A 30 0.89 -6.54 -11.50
N GLY A 31 1.93 -6.80 -10.69
CA GLY A 31 3.30 -6.98 -11.16
C GLY A 31 4.01 -5.71 -11.64
N ALA A 32 3.43 -4.51 -11.49
CA ALA A 32 4.08 -3.28 -11.91
C ALA A 32 5.46 -3.10 -11.23
N LEU A 33 6.43 -2.61 -12.00
CA LEU A 33 7.75 -2.23 -11.52
C LEU A 33 7.71 -0.74 -11.20
N MET A 34 7.84 -0.37 -9.93
CA MET A 34 7.64 1.01 -9.45
C MET A 34 8.82 1.49 -8.59
N GLU A 35 9.96 0.77 -8.62
CA GLU A 35 11.16 1.11 -7.87
C GLU A 35 11.54 2.60 -8.03
N LYS A 36 11.78 3.27 -6.89
CA LYS A 36 12.19 4.69 -6.80
C LYS A 36 11.27 5.70 -7.50
N GLY A 37 10.05 5.29 -7.92
CA GLY A 37 9.06 6.22 -8.45
C GLY A 37 8.47 7.12 -7.37
N ASP A 38 7.91 8.25 -7.80
CA ASP A 38 7.17 9.18 -6.96
C ASP A 38 5.68 9.14 -7.31
N PHE A 39 4.91 8.50 -6.43
CA PHE A 39 3.46 8.33 -6.51
C PHE A 39 2.76 9.07 -5.36
N SER A 40 3.41 10.08 -4.77
CA SER A 40 2.86 10.83 -3.64
C SER A 40 1.49 11.43 -3.99
N GLY A 41 0.49 11.22 -3.14
CA GLY A 41 -0.86 11.73 -3.34
C GLY A 41 -1.65 11.09 -4.49
N THR A 42 -1.14 10.03 -5.11
CA THR A 42 -1.85 9.32 -6.20
C THR A 42 -3.10 8.62 -5.65
N ASN A 43 -4.18 8.67 -6.43
CA ASN A 43 -5.38 7.88 -6.16
C ASN A 43 -5.20 6.45 -6.70
N PHE A 44 -5.11 5.48 -5.80
CA PHE A 44 -5.08 4.03 -6.07
C PHE A 44 -6.36 3.34 -5.56
N LYS A 45 -7.46 4.07 -5.34
CA LYS A 45 -8.72 3.46 -4.88
C LYS A 45 -9.17 2.34 -5.80
N GLU A 46 -9.59 1.22 -5.22
CA GLU A 46 -10.11 0.06 -5.97
C GLU A 46 -9.11 -0.56 -6.96
N SER A 47 -7.84 -0.16 -6.92
CA SER A 47 -6.81 -0.69 -7.82
C SER A 47 -6.24 -2.02 -7.32
N GLN A 48 -5.67 -2.80 -8.23
CA GLN A 48 -5.00 -4.06 -7.91
C GLN A 48 -3.48 -3.87 -8.05
N LEU A 49 -2.73 -4.01 -6.97
CA LEU A 49 -1.26 -3.97 -6.96
C LEU A 49 -0.65 -5.32 -6.58
N SER A 50 -1.34 -6.42 -6.92
CA SER A 50 -0.87 -7.75 -6.59
C SER A 50 0.51 -8.01 -7.18
N LYS A 51 1.49 -8.40 -6.35
CA LYS A 51 2.89 -8.64 -6.76
C LYS A 51 3.64 -7.41 -7.31
N ALA A 52 3.16 -6.19 -7.05
CA ALA A 52 3.91 -4.98 -7.43
C ALA A 52 5.29 -4.95 -6.75
N TYR A 53 6.30 -4.44 -7.46
CA TYR A 53 7.67 -4.33 -6.96
C TYR A 53 8.08 -2.86 -6.89
N ALA A 54 8.13 -2.31 -5.69
CA ALA A 54 8.28 -0.86 -5.47
C ALA A 54 9.25 -0.50 -4.33
N PRO A 55 10.45 -1.10 -4.25
CA PRO A 55 11.40 -0.72 -3.22
C PRO A 55 11.83 0.75 -3.38
N GLY A 56 11.95 1.45 -2.25
CA GLY A 56 12.40 2.85 -2.22
C GLY A 56 11.49 3.87 -2.94
N ALA A 57 10.27 3.48 -3.33
CA ALA A 57 9.30 4.37 -3.95
C ALA A 57 8.65 5.31 -2.91
N LYS A 58 8.01 6.40 -3.36
CA LYS A 58 7.24 7.32 -2.52
C LYS A 58 5.76 7.21 -2.81
N PHE A 59 4.97 6.95 -1.78
CA PHE A 59 3.52 6.86 -1.78
C PHE A 59 2.90 7.79 -0.72
N ASP A 60 3.62 8.85 -0.34
CA ASP A 60 3.18 9.74 0.73
C ASP A 60 1.80 10.33 0.42
N GLY A 61 0.85 10.15 1.31
CA GLY A 61 -0.53 10.60 1.15
C GLY A 61 -1.31 9.92 0.03
N ALA A 62 -0.80 8.85 -0.58
CA ALA A 62 -1.53 8.08 -1.59
C ALA A 62 -2.74 7.34 -0.97
N ASP A 63 -3.74 7.04 -1.79
CA ASP A 63 -5.00 6.44 -1.34
C ASP A 63 -5.21 5.07 -1.99
N PHE A 64 -5.02 4.00 -1.23
CA PHE A 64 -5.20 2.61 -1.63
C PHE A 64 -6.55 2.03 -1.18
N SER A 65 -7.52 2.88 -0.80
CA SER A 65 -8.76 2.40 -0.19
C SER A 65 -9.51 1.44 -1.12
N ASN A 66 -10.08 0.37 -0.54
CA ASN A 66 -10.76 -0.71 -1.28
C ASN A 66 -9.88 -1.45 -2.31
N GLY A 67 -8.56 -1.26 -2.28
CA GLY A 67 -7.63 -1.92 -3.21
C GLY A 67 -7.25 -3.33 -2.80
N VAL A 68 -6.66 -4.08 -3.73
CA VAL A 68 -6.05 -5.39 -3.48
C VAL A 68 -4.53 -5.27 -3.61
N VAL A 69 -3.82 -5.44 -2.51
CA VAL A 69 -2.38 -5.21 -2.40
C VAL A 69 -1.72 -6.46 -1.83
N ASP A 70 -1.85 -7.58 -2.56
CA ASP A 70 -1.34 -8.89 -2.14
C ASP A 70 0.05 -9.18 -2.69
N ARG A 71 0.94 -9.72 -1.86
CA ARG A 71 2.30 -10.15 -2.23
C ARG A 71 3.14 -9.04 -2.86
N ALA A 72 2.85 -7.78 -2.54
CA ALA A 72 3.62 -6.64 -3.02
C ALA A 72 4.91 -6.45 -2.19
N TYR A 73 5.94 -5.91 -2.82
CA TYR A 73 7.25 -5.67 -2.22
C TYR A 73 7.52 -4.17 -2.10
N PHE A 74 7.29 -3.61 -0.91
CA PHE A 74 7.41 -2.17 -0.62
C PHE A 74 8.56 -1.83 0.33
N ASN A 75 9.59 -2.69 0.39
CA ASN A 75 10.68 -2.49 1.33
C ASN A 75 11.42 -1.15 1.08
N GLY A 76 11.62 -0.37 2.14
CA GLY A 76 12.27 0.94 2.09
C GLY A 76 11.45 2.06 1.44
N ALA A 77 10.20 1.81 1.05
CA ALA A 77 9.32 2.84 0.49
C ALA A 77 8.78 3.79 1.59
N SER A 78 8.26 4.94 1.18
CA SER A 78 7.60 5.89 2.09
C SER A 78 6.09 5.87 1.84
N PHE A 79 5.29 5.73 2.90
CA PHE A 79 3.83 5.77 2.87
C PHE A 79 3.28 6.81 3.85
N LYS A 80 4.03 7.86 4.15
CA LYS A 80 3.63 8.80 5.19
C LYS A 80 2.25 9.37 4.88
N GLY A 81 1.28 9.21 5.79
CA GLY A 81 -0.07 9.71 5.58
C GLY A 81 -0.91 8.94 4.53
N ALA A 82 -0.43 7.80 4.02
CA ALA A 82 -1.18 6.99 3.05
C ALA A 82 -2.40 6.32 3.71
N VAL A 83 -3.41 6.03 2.90
CA VAL A 83 -4.69 5.45 3.34
C VAL A 83 -4.85 4.05 2.73
N PHE A 84 -5.05 3.04 3.56
CA PHE A 84 -5.30 1.64 3.18
C PHE A 84 -6.68 1.17 3.63
N SER A 85 -7.63 2.08 3.86
CA SER A 85 -8.92 1.73 4.45
C SER A 85 -9.68 0.72 3.58
N ASN A 86 -10.23 -0.34 4.19
CA ASN A 86 -10.87 -1.46 3.49
C ASN A 86 -10.01 -2.19 2.44
N ALA A 87 -8.69 -1.98 2.43
CA ALA A 87 -7.80 -2.69 1.50
C ALA A 87 -7.55 -4.14 1.96
N VAL A 88 -7.25 -5.02 1.00
CA VAL A 88 -6.86 -6.40 1.28
C VAL A 88 -5.36 -6.55 1.09
N LEU A 89 -4.65 -6.95 2.14
CA LEU A 89 -3.21 -7.16 2.14
C LEU A 89 -2.83 -8.53 2.72
N SER A 90 -2.30 -9.41 1.86
CA SER A 90 -1.74 -10.70 2.26
C SER A 90 -0.36 -10.91 1.62
N GLY A 91 0.63 -11.21 2.44
CA GLY A 91 2.01 -11.48 2.01
C GLY A 91 2.79 -10.26 1.54
N THR A 92 2.32 -9.05 1.84
CA THR A 92 2.97 -7.79 1.46
C THR A 92 4.02 -7.38 2.49
N THR A 93 5.18 -6.89 2.02
CA THR A 93 6.29 -6.52 2.90
C THR A 93 6.54 -5.01 2.92
N PHE A 94 6.72 -4.48 4.13
CA PHE A 94 7.01 -3.07 4.41
C PHE A 94 8.30 -2.92 5.25
N GLU A 95 9.29 -3.79 5.03
CA GLU A 95 10.52 -3.76 5.82
C GLU A 95 11.27 -2.45 5.55
N ASN A 96 11.67 -1.75 6.62
CA ASN A 96 12.32 -0.43 6.56
C ASN A 96 11.50 0.66 5.86
N ALA A 97 10.20 0.45 5.61
CA ALA A 97 9.32 1.48 5.08
C ALA A 97 8.97 2.51 6.16
N ASP A 98 8.70 3.75 5.74
CA ASP A 98 8.08 4.75 6.61
C ASP A 98 6.55 4.63 6.53
N LEU A 99 5.93 4.26 7.65
CA LEU A 99 4.50 4.06 7.80
C LEU A 99 3.87 5.07 8.77
N SER A 100 4.56 6.18 9.03
CA SER A 100 4.05 7.24 9.91
C SER A 100 2.71 7.77 9.38
N ASP A 101 1.77 8.02 10.28
CA ASP A 101 0.47 8.63 9.96
C ASP A 101 -0.38 7.84 8.95
N THR A 102 -0.11 6.54 8.75
CA THR A 102 -0.91 5.69 7.85
C THR A 102 -2.25 5.30 8.45
N ASP A 103 -3.28 5.16 7.61
CA ASP A 103 -4.60 4.65 8.02
C ASP A 103 -4.80 3.22 7.50
N TRP A 104 -5.14 2.30 8.39
CA TRP A 104 -5.40 0.89 8.09
C TRP A 104 -6.83 0.45 8.45
N THR A 105 -7.75 1.41 8.65
CA THR A 105 -9.10 1.16 9.14
C THR A 105 -9.82 0.16 8.24
N ASP A 106 -10.34 -0.91 8.84
CA ASP A 106 -11.03 -2.01 8.14
C ASP A 106 -10.18 -2.75 7.09
N ALA A 107 -8.85 -2.53 7.07
CA ALA A 107 -7.96 -3.29 6.21
C ALA A 107 -7.89 -4.76 6.65
N TYR A 108 -8.03 -5.68 5.70
CA TYR A 108 -7.77 -7.09 5.96
C TYR A 108 -6.26 -7.34 5.85
N ILE A 109 -5.61 -7.60 6.98
CA ILE A 109 -4.18 -7.90 7.05
C ILE A 109 -4.00 -9.30 7.60
N GLY A 110 -3.33 -10.17 6.86
CA GLY A 110 -3.04 -11.53 7.34
C GLY A 110 -2.30 -11.52 8.68
N MET A 111 -2.64 -12.41 9.61
CA MET A 111 -2.11 -12.42 10.99
C MET A 111 -0.56 -12.36 11.06
N PHE A 112 0.13 -13.06 10.16
CA PHE A 112 1.59 -13.05 10.12
C PHE A 112 2.17 -11.74 9.60
N ASP A 113 1.46 -11.09 8.67
CA ASP A 113 1.88 -9.82 8.07
C ASP A 113 1.60 -8.67 9.04
N GLN A 114 0.45 -8.70 9.73
CA GLN A 114 0.13 -7.76 10.80
C GLN A 114 1.21 -7.78 11.90
N LYS A 115 1.64 -8.97 12.35
CA LYS A 115 2.74 -9.08 13.33
C LYS A 115 4.06 -8.46 12.86
N LYS A 116 4.34 -8.46 11.56
CA LYS A 116 5.53 -7.79 10.99
C LYS A 116 5.30 -6.29 10.91
N LEU A 117 4.12 -5.87 10.44
CA LEU A 117 3.68 -4.48 10.37
C LEU A 117 3.80 -3.79 11.74
N CYS A 118 3.29 -4.41 12.80
CA CYS A 118 3.31 -3.86 14.16
C CYS A 118 4.71 -3.68 14.76
N LYS A 119 5.73 -4.34 14.20
CA LYS A 119 7.14 -4.19 14.59
C LYS A 119 7.83 -3.02 13.90
N ASN A 120 7.22 -2.43 12.86
CA ASN A 120 7.79 -1.26 12.22
C ASN A 120 7.77 -0.08 13.22
N PRO A 121 8.92 0.53 13.53
CA PRO A 121 9.01 1.59 14.55
C PRO A 121 8.34 2.90 14.12
N THR A 122 8.10 3.10 12.82
CA THR A 122 7.44 4.29 12.29
C THR A 122 5.92 4.16 12.25
N LEU A 123 5.36 2.97 12.50
CA LEU A 123 3.92 2.75 12.58
C LEU A 123 3.38 3.41 13.85
N GLN A 124 3.13 4.71 13.78
CA GLN A 124 2.64 5.59 14.85
C GLN A 124 2.06 6.88 14.26
N GLY A 125 1.45 7.71 15.10
CA GLY A 125 0.80 8.95 14.69
C GLY A 125 -0.69 8.80 14.43
N GLU A 126 -1.23 9.78 13.72
CA GLU A 126 -2.64 9.88 13.35
C GLU A 126 -2.72 10.36 11.90
N ASN A 127 -3.51 9.69 11.07
CA ASN A 127 -3.66 10.10 9.69
C ASN A 127 -4.41 11.44 9.61
N ALA A 128 -3.74 12.49 9.14
CA ALA A 128 -4.31 13.83 9.11
C ALA A 128 -5.56 13.99 8.20
N LYS A 129 -5.79 13.06 7.26
CA LYS A 129 -6.96 13.10 6.37
C LYS A 129 -8.18 12.43 6.98
N THR A 130 -7.98 11.32 7.68
CA THR A 130 -9.08 10.47 8.18
C THR A 130 -9.28 10.57 9.69
N GLY A 131 -8.30 11.09 10.43
CA GLY A 131 -8.28 11.09 11.90
C GLY A 131 -7.99 9.72 12.50
N ALA A 132 -7.64 8.71 11.70
CA ALA A 132 -7.41 7.37 12.18
C ALA A 132 -6.09 7.26 12.95
N PRO A 133 -6.08 6.73 14.19
CA PRO A 133 -4.85 6.41 14.91
C PRO A 133 -4.09 5.29 14.18
N THR A 134 -2.83 5.55 13.79
CA THR A 134 -2.05 4.67 12.90
C THR A 134 -1.90 3.25 13.45
N ARG A 135 -1.54 3.10 14.72
CA ARG A 135 -1.33 1.77 15.33
C ARG A 135 -2.62 1.02 15.58
N GLU A 136 -3.64 1.73 16.04
CA GLU A 136 -4.91 1.11 16.43
C GLU A 136 -5.68 0.66 15.20
N SER A 137 -5.72 1.49 14.14
CA SER A 137 -6.32 1.12 12.86
C SER A 137 -5.60 -0.07 12.21
N ALA A 138 -4.28 -0.21 12.41
CA ALA A 138 -3.52 -1.39 11.95
C ALA A 138 -3.78 -2.66 12.78
N GLY A 139 -4.59 -2.57 13.84
CA GLY A 139 -4.80 -3.64 14.80
C GLY A 139 -3.54 -3.97 15.62
N CYS A 140 -2.66 -3.00 15.85
CA CYS A 140 -1.43 -3.10 16.64
C CYS A 140 -1.56 -2.49 18.05
N GLY A 141 -2.79 -2.44 18.57
CA GLY A 141 -3.11 -1.88 19.88
C GLY A 141 -2.58 -2.74 21.05
N PRO A 142 -2.76 -2.28 22.31
CA PRO A 142 -2.25 -2.97 23.51
C PRO A 142 -2.79 -4.40 23.72
N SER A 143 -3.83 -4.78 22.97
CA SER A 143 -4.55 -6.06 23.06
C SER A 143 -4.23 -7.02 21.91
N ALA A 144 -3.32 -6.65 20.99
CA ALA A 144 -3.04 -7.36 19.74
C ALA A 144 -1.87 -8.36 19.84
#